data_AF-A0A2W6CJ87-F1
#
_entry.id   AF-A0A2W6CJ87-F1
#
_cell.length_a   1.000
_cell.length_b   1.000
_cell.length_c   1.000
_cell.angle_alpha   90.00
_cell.angle_beta   90.00
_cell.angle_gamma   90.00
#
_symmetry.space_group_name_H-M   'P 1'
#
loop_
_entity.id
_entity.type
_entity.pdbx_description
1 polymer ?
#
loop_
_entity_poly.entity_id
_entity_poly.type
_entity_poly.pdbx_seq_one_letter_code
_entity_poly.pdbx_strand_id
1 'polypeptide(L)'
;MQTPAKIKARKGRVPKGDRVGTLVRLPTELREHAQAIATQEGLPLGDVITRMVAEALGLQAPAYCYPKIQVQEELPLNKAS
;
A
#
# COMPACT_ATOMS: atom_id res chain seq x y z
N MET A 1 41.88 3.40 -8.61
CA MET A 1 40.77 2.58 -8.08
C MET A 1 39.61 3.52 -7.74
N GLN A 2 38.60 3.61 -8.60
CA GLN A 2 37.43 4.47 -8.36
C GLN A 2 36.46 3.76 -7.40
N THR A 3 36.23 4.38 -6.25
CA THR A 3 35.25 3.94 -5.26
C THR A 3 33.84 4.11 -5.84
N PRO A 4 32.94 3.12 -5.77
CA PRO A 4 31.59 3.29 -6.28
C PRO A 4 30.83 4.32 -5.43
N ALA A 5 30.13 5.23 -6.11
CA ALA A 5 29.34 6.28 -5.51
C ALA A 5 28.30 5.71 -4.53
N LYS A 6 28.28 6.20 -3.29
CA LYS A 6 27.22 5.91 -2.31
C LYS A 6 25.87 6.36 -2.88
N ILE A 7 25.00 5.40 -3.19
CA ILE A 7 23.60 5.67 -3.56
C ILE A 7 22.96 6.38 -2.36
N LYS A 8 22.66 7.67 -2.48
CA LYS A 8 21.93 8.42 -1.46
C LYS A 8 20.54 7.77 -1.32
N ALA A 9 20.30 7.11 -0.19
CA ALA A 9 18.98 6.59 0.15
C ALA A 9 17.98 7.74 0.06
N ARG A 10 17.02 7.64 -0.87
CA ARG A 10 15.92 8.62 -0.98
C ARG A 10 15.26 8.68 0.39
N LYS A 11 15.16 9.89 0.96
CA LYS A 11 14.54 10.24 2.25
C LYS A 11 13.40 9.26 2.56
N GLY A 12 13.71 8.26 3.39
CA GLY A 12 12.89 7.05 3.53
C GLY A 12 11.51 7.41 4.06
N ARG A 13 10.46 6.79 3.51
CA ARG A 13 9.13 6.81 4.14
C ARG A 13 9.27 6.43 5.61
N VAL A 14 8.62 7.17 6.49
CA VAL A 14 8.55 6.85 7.92
C VAL A 14 8.14 5.38 8.07
N PRO A 15 8.86 4.58 8.89
CA PRO A 15 8.52 3.18 9.10
C PRO A 15 7.11 3.09 9.72
N LYS A 16 6.20 2.34 9.09
CA LYS A 16 4.88 2.03 9.66
C LYS A 16 5.02 0.85 10.62
N GLY A 17 5.27 1.13 11.89
CA GLY A 17 5.32 0.11 12.94
C GLY A 17 6.48 -0.89 12.83
N ASP A 18 6.35 -1.99 13.56
CA ASP A 18 7.34 -3.06 13.63
C ASP A 18 7.23 -3.99 12.41
N ARG A 19 8.18 -3.86 11.48
CA ARG A 19 8.20 -4.66 10.24
C ARG A 19 9.60 -4.80 9.68
N VAL A 20 9.84 -5.96 9.08
CA VAL A 20 11.11 -6.30 8.40
C VAL A 20 10.94 -6.09 6.91
N GLY A 21 11.90 -5.38 6.28
CA GLY A 21 11.91 -5.16 4.84
C GLY A 21 12.32 -6.43 4.10
N THR A 22 11.38 -7.07 3.40
CA THR A 22 11.63 -8.30 2.64
C THR A 22 11.63 -8.01 1.14
N LEU A 23 12.75 -8.27 0.45
CA LEU A 23 12.81 -8.19 -1.00
C LEU A 23 12.26 -9.49 -1.60
N VAL A 24 11.21 -9.38 -2.41
CA VAL A 24 10.61 -10.53 -3.11
C VAL A 24 10.57 -10.21 -4.61
N ARG A 25 10.92 -11.18 -5.45
CA ARG A 25 10.73 -11.10 -6.90
C ARG A 25 9.44 -11.82 -7.25
N LEU A 26 8.53 -11.12 -7.93
CA LEU A 26 7.26 -11.67 -8.40
C LEU A 26 7.31 -11.85 -9.92
N PRO A 27 6.65 -12.89 -10.47
CA PRO A 27 6.28 -12.92 -11.89
C PRO A 27 5.60 -11.61 -12.31
N THR A 28 5.86 -11.17 -13.55
CA THR A 28 5.37 -9.87 -14.06
C THR A 28 3.86 -9.74 -13.95
N GLU A 29 3.11 -10.76 -14.38
CA GLU A 29 1.64 -10.78 -14.34
C GLU A 29 1.09 -10.60 -12.92
N LEU A 30 1.64 -11.30 -11.93
CA LEU A 30 1.21 -11.15 -10.53
C LEU A 30 1.48 -9.74 -9.99
N ARG A 31 2.61 -9.15 -10.36
CA ARG A 31 2.94 -7.77 -10.01
C ARG A 31 1.95 -6.79 -10.63
N GLU A 32 1.59 -6.98 -11.89
CA GLU A 32 0.66 -6.11 -12.63
C GLU A 32 -0.74 -6.15 -12.00
N HIS A 33 -1.26 -7.33 -11.65
CA HIS A 33 -2.52 -7.46 -10.94
C HIS A 33 -2.51 -6.77 -9.57
N ALA A 34 -1.45 -7.00 -8.77
CA ALA A 34 -1.31 -6.32 -7.47
C ALA A 34 -1.20 -4.80 -7.63
N GLN A 35 -0.54 -4.32 -8.70
CA GLN A 35 -0.43 -2.90 -9.00
C GLN A 35 -1.76 -2.29 -9.45
N ALA A 36 -2.58 -3.02 -10.20
CA ALA A 36 -3.92 -2.57 -10.58
C ALA A 36 -4.81 -2.34 -9.35
N ILE A 37 -4.79 -3.29 -8.39
CA ILE A 37 -5.51 -3.17 -7.11
C ILE A 37 -5.01 -1.95 -6.33
N ALA A 38 -3.68 -1.81 -6.21
CA ALA A 38 -3.06 -0.69 -5.51
C ALA A 38 -3.48 0.67 -6.10
N THR A 39 -3.54 0.77 -7.44
CA THR A 39 -4.02 1.97 -8.13
C THR A 39 -5.50 2.23 -7.86
N GLN A 40 -6.35 1.20 -7.96
CA GLN A 40 -7.80 1.32 -7.73
C GLN A 40 -8.13 1.77 -6.30
N GLU A 41 -7.41 1.25 -5.31
CA GLU A 41 -7.63 1.55 -3.90
C GLU A 41 -6.87 2.79 -3.40
N GLY A 42 -6.02 3.39 -4.24
CA GLY A 42 -5.16 4.50 -3.84
C GLY A 42 -4.11 4.11 -2.78
N LEU A 43 -3.70 2.84 -2.75
CA LEU A 43 -2.78 2.30 -1.76
C LEU A 43 -1.38 2.05 -2.35
N PRO A 44 -0.33 2.09 -1.52
CA PRO A 44 0.99 1.58 -1.91
C PRO A 44 0.94 0.07 -2.21
N LEU A 45 1.60 -0.35 -3.31
CA LEU A 45 1.69 -1.76 -3.71
C LEU A 45 2.13 -2.70 -2.58
N GLY A 46 3.12 -2.29 -1.77
CA GLY A 46 3.59 -3.11 -0.65
C GLY A 46 2.51 -3.37 0.42
N ASP A 47 1.60 -2.42 0.63
CA ASP A 47 0.51 -2.59 1.60
C ASP A 47 -0.54 -3.56 1.04
N VAL A 48 -0.85 -3.49 -0.26
CA VAL A 48 -1.71 -4.48 -0.94
C VAL A 48 -1.12 -5.88 -0.88
N ILE A 49 0.18 -6.04 -1.18
CA ILE A 49 0.86 -7.33 -1.06
C ILE A 49 0.82 -7.84 0.37
N THR A 50 1.03 -6.96 1.37
CA THR A 50 0.94 -7.33 2.79
C THR A 50 -0.46 -7.85 3.14
N ARG A 51 -1.51 -7.19 2.64
CA ARG A 51 -2.90 -7.64 2.82
C ARG A 51 -3.14 -9.01 2.20
N MET A 52 -2.76 -9.21 0.94
CA MET A 52 -2.95 -10.49 0.24
C MET A 52 -2.22 -11.64 0.95
N VAL A 53 -1.01 -11.40 1.45
CA VAL A 53 -0.25 -12.41 2.22
C VAL A 53 -0.94 -12.73 3.55
N ALA A 54 -1.41 -11.72 4.27
CA ALA A 54 -2.14 -11.95 5.53
C ALA A 54 -3.43 -12.76 5.28
N GLU A 55 -4.21 -12.39 4.27
CA GLU A 55 -5.45 -13.08 3.89
C GLU A 55 -5.19 -14.54 3.48
N ALA A 56 -4.14 -14.80 2.69
CA ALA A 56 -3.75 -16.15 2.29
C ALA A 56 -3.32 -17.02 3.49
N LEU A 57 -2.86 -16.40 4.57
CA LEU A 57 -2.51 -17.06 5.83
C LEU A 57 -3.69 -17.14 6.82
N GLY A 58 -4.87 -16.60 6.48
CA GLY A 58 -6.01 -16.51 7.40
C GLY A 58 -5.78 -15.52 8.55
N LEU A 59 -4.87 -14.56 8.39
CA LEU A 59 -4.54 -13.53 9.37
C LEU A 59 -5.19 -12.19 9.00
N GLN A 60 -5.46 -11.36 10.01
CA GLN A 60 -5.94 -10.00 9.77
C GLN A 60 -4.79 -9.08 9.35
N ALA A 61 -4.95 -8.41 8.22
CA ALA A 61 -3.96 -7.43 7.76
C ALA A 61 -4.01 -6.15 8.62
N PRO A 62 -2.89 -5.39 8.73
CA PRO A 62 -2.89 -4.10 9.39
C PRO A 62 -3.89 -3.12 8.76
N ALA A 63 -4.53 -2.28 9.59
CA ALA A 63 -5.56 -1.33 9.13
C ALA A 63 -5.09 -0.37 8.03
N TYR A 64 -3.80 -0.03 7.99
CA TYR A 64 -3.23 0.85 6.95
C TYR A 64 -3.17 0.20 5.56
N CYS A 65 -3.44 -1.10 5.44
CA CYS A 65 -3.49 -1.83 4.18
C CYS A 65 -4.88 -1.82 3.52
N TYR A 66 -5.83 -1.09 4.10
CA TYR A 66 -7.18 -0.93 3.56
C TYR A 66 -7.42 0.51 3.07
N PRO A 67 -8.26 0.70 2.04
CA PRO A 67 -8.63 2.02 1.58
C PRO A 67 -9.32 2.79 2.71
N LYS A 68 -8.98 4.08 2.84
CA LYS A 68 -9.68 4.96 3.78
C LYS A 68 -11.07 5.25 3.21
N ILE A 69 -12.10 4.76 3.87
CA ILE A 69 -13.48 5.14 3.56
C ILE A 69 -13.60 6.65 3.83
N GLN A 70 -13.78 7.44 2.78
CA GLN A 70 -14.18 8.83 2.95
C GLN A 70 -15.64 8.79 3.36
N VAL A 71 -15.93 9.13 4.62
CA VAL A 71 -17.31 9.30 5.08
C VAL A 71 -17.90 10.42 4.22
N GLN A 72 -18.88 10.06 3.40
CA GLN A 72 -19.60 11.00 2.55
C GLN A 72 -20.42 11.89 3.48
N GLU A 73 -20.07 13.18 3.63
CA GLU A 73 -20.89 14.13 4.38
C GLU A 73 -22.27 14.18 3.72
N GLU A 74 -23.33 13.92 4.48
CA GLU A 74 -24.71 14.05 4.03
C GLU A 74 -24.94 15.49 3.54
N LEU A 75 -25.15 15.66 2.24
CA LEU A 75 -25.62 16.92 1.67
C LEU A 75 -26.99 17.22 2.31
N PRO A 76 -27.15 18.34 3.05
CA PRO A 76 -28.43 18.64 3.67
C PRO A 76 -29.47 18.90 2.58
N LEU A 77 -30.46 18.01 2.47
CA LEU A 77 -31.57 18.10 1.51
C LEU A 77 -32.50 19.31 1.71
N ASN A 78 -32.23 20.17 2.69
CA ASN A 78 -33.14 21.24 3.10
C ASN A 78 -32.91 22.58 2.38
N LYS A 79 -32.96 22.63 1.03
CA LYS A 79 -33.21 23.88 0.27
C LYS A 79 -33.87 23.62 -1.09
N ALA A 80 -34.96 22.87 -1.10
CA ALA A 80 -35.91 22.87 -2.22
C ALA A 80 -37.34 22.96 -1.65
N SER A 81 -37.76 24.18 -1.33
CA SER A 81 -39.17 24.57 -1.16
C SER A 81 -39.34 25.94 -1.78
#